data_AF-A0A2N2ED64-F1
#
_entry.id   AF-A0A2N2ED64-F1
#
_cell.length_a   1.000
_cell.length_b   1.000
_cell.length_c   1.000
_cell.angle_alpha   90.00
_cell.angle_beta   90.00
_cell.angle_gamma   90.00
#
_symmetry.space_group_name_H-M   'P 1'
#
loop_
_entity.id
_entity.type
_entity.pdbx_description
1 polymer ?
#
loop_
_entity_poly.entity_id
_entity_poly.type
_entity_poly.pdbx_seq_one_letter_code
_entity_poly.pdbx_strand_id
1 'polypeptide(L)'
;MKQSIIVLFEELMQLEENFSTLYKNISILEGKFDMSIKNVSSVLSREELRHVEIYQKLIEDLKSKEPILIDVTLINDARGYLLMFKQNLNYTMLKSANEILVFALDLENKNGFILKQILELLLKDENENSKQLIAIFEELIIEEQKHALNLQKVIKY
;
A
#
# COMPACT_ATOMS: atom_id res chain seq x y z
N MET A 1 -17.93 10.38 16.42
CA MET A 1 -18.80 9.96 15.29
C MET A 1 -18.17 8.70 14.73
N LYS A 2 -18.94 7.68 14.32
CA LYS A 2 -18.35 6.43 13.83
C LYS A 2 -18.55 6.26 12.33
N GLN A 3 -17.61 5.60 11.68
CA GLN A 3 -17.64 5.30 10.25
C GLN A 3 -17.06 3.90 10.01
N SER A 4 -17.47 3.28 8.89
CA SER A 4 -16.98 1.94 8.53
C SER A 4 -15.48 1.97 8.22
N ILE A 5 -14.75 1.00 8.78
CA ILE A 5 -13.34 0.75 8.47
C ILE A 5 -13.12 0.49 6.98
N ILE A 6 -14.14 0.01 6.26
CA ILE A 6 -14.07 -0.26 4.82
C ILE A 6 -13.60 0.97 4.05
N VAL A 7 -13.98 2.18 4.49
CA VAL A 7 -13.55 3.42 3.82
C VAL A 7 -12.03 3.59 3.88
N LEU A 8 -11.40 3.20 4.99
CA LEU A 8 -9.94 3.24 5.11
C LEU A 8 -9.28 2.19 4.21
N PHE A 9 -9.85 0.98 4.14
CA PHE A 9 -9.34 -0.06 3.23
C PHE A 9 -9.52 0.32 1.76
N GLU A 10 -10.60 0.98 1.38
CA GLU A 10 -10.80 1.52 0.02
C GLU A 10 -9.76 2.60 -0.31
N GLU A 11 -9.38 3.44 0.65
CA GLU A 11 -8.33 4.46 0.47
C GLU A 11 -6.91 3.85 0.37
N LEU A 12 -6.62 2.81 1.15
CA LEU A 12 -5.37 2.03 1.05
C LEU A 12 -5.30 1.29 -0.28
N MET A 13 -6.37 0.60 -0.68
CA MET A 13 -6.46 -0.06 -1.98
C MET A 13 -6.22 0.90 -3.14
N GLN A 14 -6.81 2.09 -3.09
CA GLN A 14 -6.61 3.11 -4.11
C GLN A 14 -5.16 3.60 -4.18
N LEU A 15 -4.40 3.50 -3.09
CA LEU A 15 -2.97 3.79 -3.11
C LEU A 15 -2.22 2.79 -4.01
N GLU A 16 -2.49 1.49 -3.83
CA GLU A 16 -1.88 0.43 -4.64
C GLU A 16 -2.34 0.50 -6.10
N GLU A 17 -3.61 0.86 -6.36
CA GLU A 17 -4.10 1.09 -7.72
C GLU A 17 -3.31 2.21 -8.43
N ASN A 18 -2.99 3.28 -7.71
CA ASN A 18 -2.21 4.40 -8.25
C ASN A 18 -0.78 3.96 -8.56
N PHE A 19 -0.16 3.12 -7.72
CA PHE A 19 1.18 2.59 -7.97
C PHE A 19 1.21 1.57 -9.10
N SER A 20 0.24 0.66 -9.15
CA SER A 20 0.10 -0.26 -10.28
C SER A 20 -0.01 0.51 -11.60
N THR A 21 -0.82 1.58 -11.61
CA THR A 21 -1.00 2.46 -12.77
C THR A 21 0.28 3.21 -13.13
N LEU A 22 1.00 3.75 -12.13
CA LEU A 22 2.29 4.41 -12.34
C LEU A 22 3.28 3.47 -13.05
N TYR A 23 3.49 2.27 -12.51
CA TYR A 23 4.42 1.31 -13.10
C TYR A 23 3.95 0.78 -14.45
N LYS A 24 2.63 0.60 -14.65
CA LYS A 24 2.07 0.24 -15.94
C LYS A 24 2.40 1.29 -17.00
N ASN A 25 2.22 2.57 -16.66
CA ASN A 25 2.52 3.69 -17.55
C ASN A 25 4.01 3.74 -17.91
N ILE A 26 4.90 3.47 -16.95
CA ILE A 26 6.35 3.34 -17.22
C ILE A 26 6.64 2.16 -18.16
N SER A 27 5.97 1.02 -17.97
CA SER A 27 6.20 -0.18 -18.79
C SER A 27 5.82 -0.03 -20.27
N ILE A 28 4.81 0.81 -20.55
CA ILE A 28 4.27 1.01 -21.92
C ILE A 28 4.80 2.28 -22.58
N LEU A 29 5.60 3.10 -21.87
CA LEU A 29 6.13 4.35 -22.40
C LEU A 29 6.95 4.10 -23.68
N GLU A 30 6.51 4.70 -24.78
CA GLU A 30 7.18 4.65 -26.07
C GLU A 30 8.41 5.59 -26.07
N GLY A 31 9.50 5.17 -26.71
CA GLY A 31 10.76 5.94 -26.75
C GLY A 31 12.00 5.14 -26.30
N LYS A 32 13.11 5.84 -26.01
CA LYS A 32 14.43 5.25 -25.66
C LYS A 32 14.52 4.72 -24.23
N PHE A 33 13.43 4.30 -23.61
CA PHE A 33 13.54 3.58 -22.34
C PHE A 33 14.12 2.19 -22.58
N ASP A 34 15.12 1.84 -21.80
CA ASP A 34 15.73 0.51 -21.82
C ASP A 34 14.65 -0.56 -21.54
N MET A 35 14.78 -1.71 -22.21
CA MET A 35 13.92 -2.87 -21.99
C MET A 35 13.93 -3.32 -20.53
N SER A 36 15.05 -3.11 -19.83
CA SER A 36 15.18 -3.35 -18.38
C SER A 36 14.15 -2.55 -17.55
N ILE A 37 13.99 -1.26 -17.84
CA ILE A 37 13.03 -0.36 -17.19
C ILE A 37 11.60 -0.85 -17.43
N LYS A 38 11.29 -1.23 -18.67
CA LYS A 38 9.95 -1.71 -19.04
C LYS A 38 9.61 -3.00 -18.33
N ASN A 39 10.55 -3.94 -18.30
CA ASN A 39 10.36 -5.24 -17.66
C ASN A 39 10.17 -5.10 -16.15
N VAL A 40 11.04 -4.34 -15.47
CA VAL A 40 10.92 -4.09 -14.03
C VAL A 40 9.59 -3.43 -13.70
N SER A 41 9.20 -2.40 -14.44
CA SER A 41 7.92 -1.71 -14.20
C SER A 41 6.71 -2.61 -14.47
N SER A 42 6.78 -3.50 -15.48
CA SER A 42 5.70 -4.47 -15.72
C SER A 42 5.58 -5.51 -14.59
N VAL A 43 6.70 -5.92 -13.98
CA VAL A 43 6.67 -6.79 -12.79
C VAL A 43 6.06 -6.04 -11.62
N LEU A 44 6.56 -4.86 -11.28
CA LEU A 44 6.05 -4.06 -10.15
C LEU A 44 4.55 -3.76 -10.31
N SER A 45 4.11 -3.35 -11.49
CA SER A 45 2.68 -3.11 -11.77
C SER A 45 1.79 -4.32 -11.42
N ARG A 46 2.27 -5.54 -11.68
CA ARG A 46 1.54 -6.76 -11.36
C ARG A 46 1.56 -7.09 -9.87
N GLU A 47 2.66 -6.82 -9.18
CA GLU A 47 2.73 -6.99 -7.72
C GLU A 47 1.77 -6.02 -7.01
N GLU A 48 1.73 -4.75 -7.40
CA GLU A 48 0.77 -3.77 -6.85
C GLU A 48 -0.68 -4.18 -7.14
N LEU A 49 -0.95 -4.71 -8.34
CA LEU A 49 -2.29 -5.20 -8.68
C LEU A 49 -2.71 -6.38 -7.78
N ARG A 50 -1.76 -7.23 -7.39
CA ARG A 50 -2.04 -8.31 -6.44
C ARG A 50 -2.41 -7.76 -5.05
N HIS A 51 -1.86 -6.62 -4.63
CA HIS A 51 -2.26 -5.98 -3.38
C HIS A 51 -3.68 -5.43 -3.47
N VAL A 52 -4.03 -4.82 -4.62
CA VAL A 52 -5.41 -4.40 -4.90
C VAL A 52 -6.37 -5.57 -4.75
N GLU A 53 -6.05 -6.74 -5.31
CA GLU A 53 -6.86 -7.96 -5.17
C GLU A 53 -6.99 -8.44 -3.71
N ILE A 54 -5.94 -8.29 -2.90
CA ILE A 54 -5.98 -8.61 -1.46
C ILE A 54 -6.96 -7.68 -0.75
N TYR A 55 -6.87 -6.37 -0.99
CA TYR A 55 -7.81 -5.41 -0.41
C TYR A 55 -9.25 -5.62 -0.89
N GLN A 56 -9.45 -5.92 -2.18
CA GLN A 56 -10.79 -6.21 -2.72
C GLN A 56 -11.44 -7.39 -2.00
N LYS A 57 -10.72 -8.51 -1.85
CA LYS A 57 -11.21 -9.69 -1.11
C LYS A 57 -11.50 -9.34 0.34
N LEU A 58 -10.62 -8.60 1.00
CA LEU A 58 -10.82 -8.15 2.37
C LEU A 58 -12.08 -7.28 2.51
N ILE A 59 -12.28 -6.33 1.60
CA ILE A 59 -13.44 -5.44 1.59
C ILE A 59 -14.73 -6.23 1.35
N GLU A 60 -14.73 -7.18 0.41
CA GLU A 60 -15.87 -8.07 0.16
C GLU A 60 -16.21 -8.92 1.39
N ASP A 61 -15.19 -9.52 2.01
CA ASP A 61 -15.33 -10.30 3.24
C ASP A 61 -15.91 -9.46 4.38
N LEU A 62 -15.48 -8.21 4.52
CA LEU A 62 -16.01 -7.27 5.53
C LEU A 62 -17.44 -6.81 5.21
N LYS A 63 -17.79 -6.59 3.93
CA LYS A 63 -19.14 -6.22 3.50
C LYS A 63 -20.16 -7.34 3.75
N SER A 64 -19.70 -8.60 3.80
CA SER A 64 -20.54 -9.77 4.10
C SER A 64 -20.81 -9.99 5.60
N LYS A 65 -20.14 -9.24 6.48
CA LYS A 65 -20.20 -9.34 7.94
C LYS A 65 -20.88 -8.11 8.56
N GLU A 66 -21.10 -8.14 9.86
CA GLU A 66 -21.55 -6.96 10.61
C GLU A 66 -20.55 -5.79 10.43
N PRO A 67 -21.03 -4.56 10.14
CA PRO A 67 -20.15 -3.43 9.89
C PRO A 67 -19.24 -3.12 11.08
N ILE A 68 -17.93 -3.15 10.84
CA ILE A 68 -16.95 -2.71 11.83
C ILE A 68 -16.87 -1.18 11.78
N LEU A 69 -17.43 -0.54 12.80
CA LEU A 69 -17.44 0.90 12.95
C LEU A 69 -16.32 1.37 13.89
N ILE A 70 -15.50 2.29 13.39
CA ILE A 70 -14.37 2.92 14.12
C ILE A 70 -14.63 4.42 14.28
N ASP A 71 -13.93 5.06 15.23
CA ASP A 71 -14.04 6.52 15.40
C ASP A 71 -13.52 7.25 14.15
N VAL A 72 -14.25 8.26 13.72
CA VAL A 72 -13.86 9.14 12.61
C VAL A 72 -12.52 9.83 12.87
N THR A 73 -12.14 10.07 14.13
CA THR A 73 -10.81 10.63 14.45
C THR A 73 -9.70 9.71 13.97
N LEU A 74 -9.84 8.39 14.17
CA LEU A 74 -8.87 7.40 13.69
C LEU A 74 -8.75 7.43 12.16
N ILE A 75 -9.89 7.51 11.45
CA ILE A 75 -9.90 7.63 9.99
C ILE A 75 -9.19 8.91 9.53
N ASN A 76 -9.46 10.03 10.21
CA ASN A 76 -8.85 11.32 9.86
C ASN A 76 -7.33 11.32 10.13
N ASP A 77 -6.89 10.70 11.22
CA ASP A 77 -5.47 10.55 11.52
C ASP A 77 -4.79 9.64 10.48
N ALA A 78 -5.42 8.51 10.12
CA ALA A 78 -4.94 7.62 9.07
C ALA A 78 -4.83 8.33 7.70
N ARG A 79 -5.84 9.14 7.35
CA ARG A 79 -5.82 10.01 6.17
C ARG A 79 -4.69 11.04 6.22
N GLY A 80 -4.38 11.57 7.41
CA GLY A 80 -3.22 12.42 7.62
C GLY A 80 -1.92 11.74 7.21
N TYR A 81 -1.71 10.49 7.62
CA TYR A 81 -0.55 9.70 7.21
C TYR A 81 -0.54 9.43 5.69
N LEU A 82 -1.68 9.08 5.10
CA LEU A 82 -1.80 8.88 3.65
C LEU A 82 -1.50 10.16 2.86
N LEU A 83 -1.94 11.32 3.35
CA LEU A 83 -1.67 12.61 2.71
C LEU A 83 -0.19 12.97 2.80
N MET A 84 0.43 12.83 3.98
CA MET A 84 1.85 13.06 4.16
C MET A 84 2.68 12.14 3.27
N PHE A 85 2.26 10.88 3.13
CA PHE A 85 2.89 9.94 2.22
C PHE A 85 2.85 10.44 0.78
N LYS A 86 1.65 10.79 0.27
CA LYS A 86 1.46 11.32 -1.09
C LYS A 86 2.27 12.58 -1.35
N GLN A 87 2.38 13.48 -0.37
CA GLN A 87 3.18 14.72 -0.47
C GLN A 87 4.69 14.45 -0.51
N ASN A 88 5.15 13.39 0.13
CA ASN A 88 6.56 12.97 0.16
C ASN A 88 6.94 12.03 -1.01
N LEU A 89 6.03 11.81 -1.97
CA LEU A 89 6.35 11.08 -3.20
C LEU A 89 7.20 11.98 -4.10
N ASN A 90 8.49 11.68 -4.15
CA ASN A 90 9.40 12.36 -5.06
C ASN A 90 9.36 11.66 -6.43
N TYR A 91 8.54 12.18 -7.34
CA TYR A 91 8.46 11.72 -8.74
C TYR A 91 9.63 12.22 -9.60
N THR A 92 10.85 12.26 -9.07
CA THR A 92 12.04 12.48 -9.91
C THR A 92 12.04 11.48 -11.06
N MET A 93 12.40 11.92 -12.27
CA MET A 93 12.45 11.05 -13.44
C MET A 93 13.25 9.79 -13.12
N LEU A 94 12.56 8.65 -13.07
CA LEU A 94 13.17 7.34 -12.85
C LEU A 94 13.87 6.94 -14.16
N LYS A 95 15.21 7.06 -14.18
CA LYS A 95 16.05 6.95 -15.38
C LYS A 95 16.67 5.57 -15.56
N SER A 96 16.60 4.71 -14.55
CA SER A 96 17.18 3.37 -14.58
C SER A 96 16.28 2.36 -13.86
N ALA A 97 16.45 1.08 -14.22
CA ALA A 97 15.79 -0.02 -13.50
C ALA A 97 16.12 0.00 -12.00
N ASN A 98 17.36 0.34 -11.64
CA ASN A 98 17.75 0.45 -10.23
C ASN A 98 17.06 1.60 -9.50
N GLU A 99 16.92 2.77 -10.13
CA GLU A 99 16.16 3.89 -9.54
C GLU A 99 14.68 3.52 -9.33
N ILE A 100 14.09 2.77 -10.25
CA ILE A 100 12.71 2.26 -10.12
C ILE A 100 12.60 1.28 -8.95
N LEU A 101 13.55 0.35 -8.81
CA LEU A 101 13.56 -0.61 -7.71
C LEU A 101 13.77 0.07 -6.34
N VAL A 102 14.67 1.05 -6.27
CA VAL A 102 14.89 1.84 -5.04
C VAL A 102 13.65 2.65 -4.68
N PHE A 103 13.00 3.24 -5.69
CA PHE A 103 11.72 3.92 -5.49
C PHE A 103 10.64 2.96 -4.98
N ALA A 104 10.48 1.79 -5.60
CA ALA A 104 9.54 0.77 -5.14
C ALA A 104 9.82 0.33 -3.70
N LEU A 105 11.08 0.11 -3.34
CA LEU A 105 11.46 -0.25 -1.97
C LEU A 105 11.10 0.85 -0.97
N ASP A 106 11.31 2.13 -1.32
CA ASP A 106 10.89 3.25 -0.47
C ASP A 106 9.37 3.29 -0.29
N LEU A 107 8.60 2.99 -1.34
CA LEU A 107 7.14 2.90 -1.26
C LEU A 107 6.68 1.79 -0.32
N GLU A 108 7.17 0.56 -0.49
CA GLU A 108 6.81 -0.59 0.34
C GLU A 108 7.12 -0.34 1.83
N ASN A 109 8.28 0.27 2.13
CA ASN A 109 8.63 0.62 3.50
C ASN A 109 7.68 1.66 4.10
N LYS A 110 7.26 2.64 3.30
CA LYS A 110 6.33 3.69 3.72
C LYS A 110 4.89 3.16 3.85
N ASN A 111 4.42 2.30 2.95
CA ASN A 111 3.14 1.59 3.07
C ASN A 111 3.11 0.79 4.38
N GLY A 112 4.14 -0.03 4.63
CA GLY A 112 4.28 -0.75 5.88
C GLY A 112 4.34 0.15 7.13
N PHE A 113 4.93 1.35 7.01
CA PHE A 113 4.92 2.34 8.09
C PHE A 113 3.51 2.89 8.36
N ILE A 114 2.75 3.24 7.32
CA ILE A 114 1.37 3.74 7.46
C ILE A 114 0.49 2.68 8.13
N LEU A 115 0.59 1.42 7.70
CA LEU A 115 -0.14 0.32 8.31
C LEU A 115 0.20 0.14 9.79
N LYS A 116 1.48 0.30 10.18
CA LYS A 116 1.90 0.29 11.59
C LYS A 116 1.32 1.45 12.38
N GLN A 117 1.30 2.66 11.82
CA GLN A 117 0.70 3.81 12.48
C GLN A 117 -0.81 3.60 12.71
N ILE A 118 -1.52 3.03 11.73
CA ILE A 118 -2.94 2.69 11.89
C ILE A 118 -3.13 1.60 12.94
N LEU A 119 -2.30 0.56 12.94
CA LEU A 119 -2.32 -0.49 13.95
C LEU A 119 -2.10 0.07 15.36
N GLU A 120 -1.17 1.00 15.55
CA GLU A 120 -0.95 1.69 16.83
C GLU A 120 -2.17 2.49 17.30
N LEU A 121 -2.94 3.07 16.38
CA LEU A 121 -4.21 3.73 16.70
C LEU A 121 -5.28 2.71 17.12
N LEU A 122 -5.38 1.57 16.42
CA LEU A 122 -6.32 0.49 16.74
C LEU A 122 -6.02 -0.18 18.08
N LEU A 123 -4.74 -0.35 18.43
CA LEU A 123 -4.32 -0.90 19.72
C LEU A 123 -4.71 -0.02 20.92
N LYS A 124 -4.86 1.29 20.68
CA LYS A 124 -5.31 2.26 21.69
C LYS A 124 -6.83 2.36 21.77
N ASP A 125 -7.55 1.81 20.80
CA ASP A 125 -9.00 1.77 20.77
C ASP A 125 -9.52 0.54 21.52
N GLU A 126 -10.29 0.75 22.59
CA GLU A 126 -10.88 -0.31 23.43
C GLU A 126 -12.11 -0.99 22.77
N ASN A 127 -12.26 -0.88 21.46
CA ASN A 127 -13.38 -1.45 20.70
C ASN A 127 -13.31 -2.98 20.67
N GLU A 128 -14.45 -3.65 20.84
CA GLU A 128 -14.54 -5.13 20.80
C GLU A 128 -14.08 -5.70 19.45
N ASN A 129 -14.21 -4.92 18.37
CA ASN A 129 -13.73 -5.31 17.04
C ASN A 129 -12.22 -5.12 16.83
N SER A 130 -11.51 -4.50 17.79
CA SER A 130 -10.08 -4.18 17.65
C SER A 130 -9.24 -5.43 17.42
N LYS A 131 -9.57 -6.58 18.05
CA LYS A 131 -8.78 -7.81 17.88
C LYS A 131 -8.77 -8.34 16.44
N GLN A 132 -9.92 -8.33 15.77
CA GLN A 132 -10.00 -8.76 14.38
C GLN A 132 -9.25 -7.79 13.46
N LEU A 133 -9.41 -6.48 13.68
CA LEU A 133 -8.71 -5.47 12.90
C LEU A 133 -7.19 -5.54 13.11
N ILE A 134 -6.74 -5.74 14.35
CA ILE A 134 -5.32 -5.92 14.68
C ILE A 134 -4.73 -7.06 13.86
N ALA A 135 -5.37 -8.23 13.84
CA ALA A 135 -4.89 -9.38 13.07
C ALA A 135 -4.81 -9.08 11.56
N ILE A 136 -5.83 -8.41 11.01
CA ILE A 136 -5.83 -8.00 9.60
C ILE A 136 -4.66 -7.06 9.29
N PHE A 137 -4.44 -6.03 10.12
CA PHE A 137 -3.34 -5.09 9.91
C PHE A 137 -1.97 -5.75 10.10
N GLU A 138 -1.81 -6.66 11.05
CA GLU A 138 -0.59 -7.45 11.23
C GLU A 138 -0.27 -8.28 9.97
N GLU A 139 -1.27 -8.94 9.38
CA GLU A 139 -1.09 -9.70 8.14
C GLU A 139 -0.69 -8.81 6.96
N LEU A 140 -1.34 -7.66 6.78
CA LEU A 140 -0.98 -6.69 5.74
C LEU A 140 0.47 -6.21 5.92
N ILE A 141 0.87 -5.86 7.16
CA ILE A 141 2.23 -5.42 7.47
C ILE A 141 3.27 -6.51 7.14
N ILE A 142 2.95 -7.78 7.38
CA ILE A 142 3.85 -8.91 7.05
C ILE A 142 4.04 -9.02 5.54
N GLU A 143 2.98 -8.87 4.75
CA GLU A 143 3.08 -8.93 3.30
C GLU A 143 3.92 -7.77 2.73
N GLU A 144 3.72 -6.53 3.19
CA GLU A 144 4.59 -5.38 2.81
C GLU A 144 6.07 -5.61 3.17
N GLN A 145 6.35 -6.14 4.36
CA GLN A 145 7.73 -6.43 4.78
C GLN A 145 8.39 -7.48 3.90
N LYS A 146 7.63 -8.49 3.48
CA LYS A 146 8.12 -9.54 2.57
C LYS A 146 8.44 -8.96 1.19
N HIS A 147 7.63 -8.06 0.67
CA HIS A 147 7.91 -7.37 -0.60
C HIS A 147 9.14 -6.47 -0.51
N ALA A 148 9.25 -5.65 0.53
CA ALA A 148 10.44 -4.85 0.79
C ALA A 148 11.71 -5.71 0.86
N LEU A 149 11.67 -6.85 1.55
CA LEU A 149 12.80 -7.79 1.63
C LEU A 149 13.15 -8.41 0.27
N ASN A 150 12.15 -8.72 -0.56
CA ASN A 150 12.37 -9.25 -1.90
C ASN A 150 13.03 -8.20 -2.81
N LEU A 151 12.55 -6.95 -2.78
CA LEU A 151 13.17 -5.85 -3.52
C LEU A 151 14.60 -5.58 -3.06
N GLN A 152 14.87 -5.58 -1.75
CA GLN A 152 16.23 -5.44 -1.21
C GLN A 152 17.18 -6.51 -1.73
N LYS A 153 16.72 -7.75 -1.89
CA LYS A 153 17.53 -8.82 -2.47
C LYS A 153 17.86 -8.50 -3.93
N VAL A 154 16.86 -8.10 -4.73
CA VAL A 154 17.06 -7.78 -6.15
C VAL A 154 18.02 -6.60 -6.33
N ILE A 155 17.94 -5.55 -5.50
CA ILE A 155 18.80 -4.36 -5.60
C ILE A 155 20.27 -4.65 -5.24
N LYS A 156 20.52 -5.63 -4.35
CA LYS A 156 21.89 -5.99 -3.91
C LYS A 156 22.64 -6.89 -4.91
N TYR A 157 21.95 -7.42 -5.93
CA TYR A 157 22.54 -8.20 -7.02
C TYR A 157 22.88 -7.31 -8.22
#